data_AF-A7SQX9-F1
#
_entry.id   AF-A7SQX9-F1
#
_cell.length_a   1.000
_cell.length_b   1.000
_cell.length_c   1.000
_cell.angle_alpha   90.00
_cell.angle_beta   90.00
_cell.angle_gamma   90.00
#
_symmetry.space_group_name_H-M   'P 1'
#
loop_
_entity.id
_entity.type
_entity.pdbx_description
1 polymer ?
#
loop_
_entity_poly.entity_id
_entity_poly.type
_entity_poly.pdbx_seq_one_letter_code
_entity_poly.pdbx_strand_id
1 'polypeptide(L)'
;KPACESCDSGEPAQGRCNECDHFVCEQCISTHKRFRPVQHHTILSFDEIKSGKLLAMSKASFCTKHKGKKLKLFCESCKEVICRDCTVVDHKNHDYLFTSDVIAREKEEILGRAKKVASK
;
A
#
# COMPACT_ATOMS: atom_id res chain seq x y z
N LYS A 1 -17.26 -11.50 10.35
CA LYS A 1 -15.96 -11.47 9.64
C LYS A 1 -16.20 -12.09 8.27
N PRO A 2 -15.63 -11.57 7.16
CA PRO A 2 -15.77 -12.18 5.83
C PRO A 2 -15.20 -13.61 5.84
N ALA A 3 -15.61 -14.44 4.86
CA ALA A 3 -15.04 -15.77 4.66
C ALA A 3 -13.62 -15.68 4.07
N CYS A 4 -12.83 -16.74 4.23
CA CYS A 4 -11.56 -16.87 3.54
C CYS A 4 -11.75 -16.95 2.03
N GLU A 5 -10.97 -16.18 1.28
CA GLU A 5 -10.98 -16.16 -0.20
C GLU A 5 -9.82 -16.99 -0.79
N SER A 6 -8.95 -17.55 0.07
CA SER A 6 -7.76 -18.31 -0.35
C SER A 6 -7.90 -19.82 -0.16
N CYS A 7 -9.07 -20.31 0.25
CA CYS A 7 -9.38 -21.73 0.37
C CYS A 7 -10.90 -21.99 0.39
N ASP A 8 -11.31 -23.21 0.09
CA ASP A 8 -12.72 -23.63 0.04
C ASP A 8 -13.30 -24.08 1.39
N SER A 9 -12.58 -23.87 2.50
CA SER A 9 -13.02 -24.37 3.82
C SER A 9 -14.21 -23.59 4.41
N GLY A 10 -14.57 -22.44 3.85
CA GLY A 10 -15.64 -21.58 4.38
C GLY A 10 -15.31 -20.89 5.72
N GLU A 11 -14.09 -21.08 6.22
CA GLU A 11 -13.68 -20.58 7.53
C GLU A 11 -13.66 -19.04 7.57
N PRO A 12 -13.99 -18.42 8.72
CA PRO A 12 -13.94 -16.97 8.86
C PRO A 12 -12.50 -16.48 8.72
N ALA A 13 -12.32 -15.44 7.91
CA ALA A 13 -11.05 -14.77 7.79
C ALA A 13 -10.63 -14.17 9.14
N GLN A 14 -9.32 -14.12 9.37
CA GLN A 14 -8.72 -13.47 10.54
C GLN A 14 -7.92 -12.21 10.16
N GLY A 15 -7.59 -12.05 8.88
CA GLY A 15 -6.93 -10.87 8.35
C GLY A 15 -7.04 -10.77 6.83
N ARG A 16 -6.37 -9.75 6.27
CA ARG A 16 -6.19 -9.56 4.83
C ARG A 16 -4.72 -9.61 4.49
N CYS A 17 -4.36 -10.38 3.47
CA CYS A 17 -3.02 -10.32 2.88
C CYS A 17 -2.97 -9.13 1.90
N ASN A 18 -1.99 -8.26 2.07
CA ASN A 18 -1.87 -7.04 1.27
C ASN A 18 -1.43 -7.33 -0.18
N GLU A 19 -0.51 -8.28 -0.38
CA GLU A 19 0.02 -8.65 -1.69
C GLU A 19 -0.94 -9.53 -2.50
N CYS A 20 -1.69 -10.41 -1.82
CA CYS A 20 -2.70 -11.26 -2.47
C CYS A 20 -4.05 -10.57 -2.63
N ASP A 21 -4.27 -9.46 -1.92
CA ASP A 21 -5.53 -8.71 -1.86
C ASP A 21 -6.76 -9.56 -1.44
N HIS A 22 -6.52 -10.60 -0.64
CA HIS A 22 -7.53 -11.57 -0.20
C HIS A 22 -7.65 -11.60 1.32
N PHE A 23 -8.86 -11.86 1.81
CA PHE A 23 -9.12 -12.25 3.20
C PHE A 23 -8.68 -13.70 3.43
N VAL A 24 -7.93 -13.91 4.51
CA VAL A 24 -7.27 -15.18 4.82
C VAL A 24 -7.66 -15.66 6.23
N CYS A 25 -8.03 -16.94 6.33
CA CYS A 25 -8.22 -17.63 7.62
C CYS A 25 -6.86 -17.98 8.26
N GLU A 26 -6.90 -18.44 9.51
CA GLU A 26 -5.70 -18.79 10.28
C GLU A 26 -4.80 -19.84 9.59
N GLN A 27 -5.41 -20.82 8.92
CA GLN A 27 -4.66 -21.84 8.19
C GLN A 27 -3.92 -21.24 6.99
N CYS A 28 -4.61 -20.40 6.20
CA CYS A 28 -3.99 -19.69 5.07
C CYS A 28 -2.88 -18.73 5.54
N ILE A 29 -3.04 -18.08 6.69
CA ILE A 29 -1.99 -17.24 7.31
C ILE A 29 -0.75 -18.09 7.65
N SER A 30 -0.96 -19.26 8.24
CA SER A 30 0.13 -20.18 8.57
C SER A 30 0.86 -20.68 7.33
N THR A 31 0.13 -20.99 6.26
CA THR A 31 0.70 -21.34 4.95
C THR A 31 1.52 -20.19 4.38
N HIS A 32 1.01 -18.95 4.44
CA HIS A 32 1.76 -17.78 3.98
C HIS A 32 3.12 -17.71 4.67
N LYS A 33 3.15 -17.82 6.01
CA LYS A 33 4.39 -17.75 6.80
C LYS A 33 5.39 -18.88 6.52
N ARG A 34 4.94 -20.04 6.03
CA ARG A 34 5.79 -21.23 5.80
C ARG A 34 6.21 -21.40 4.34
N PHE A 35 5.43 -20.86 3.40
CA PHE A 35 5.67 -21.08 1.98
C PHE A 35 6.54 -19.97 1.40
N ARG A 36 7.79 -20.31 1.04
CA ARG A 36 8.83 -19.36 0.59
C ARG A 36 8.35 -18.29 -0.42
N PRO A 37 7.52 -18.62 -1.43
CA PRO A 37 7.05 -17.62 -2.38
C PRO A 37 6.21 -16.50 -1.77
N VAL A 38 5.54 -16.75 -0.65
CA VAL A 38 4.57 -15.82 -0.03
C VAL A 38 4.89 -15.48 1.43
N GLN A 39 6.00 -16.01 1.97
CA GLN A 39 6.41 -15.78 3.37
C GLN A 39 6.73 -14.32 3.71
N HIS A 40 6.99 -13.52 2.68
CA HIS A 40 7.29 -12.09 2.81
C HIS A 40 6.04 -11.21 2.63
N HIS A 41 4.88 -11.81 2.38
CA HIS A 41 3.63 -11.06 2.31
C HIS A 41 3.26 -10.51 3.69
N THR A 42 2.68 -9.32 3.70
CA THR A 42 2.17 -8.70 4.91
C THR A 42 0.70 -9.05 5.09
N ILE A 43 0.37 -9.58 6.27
CA ILE A 43 -1.00 -9.90 6.66
C ILE A 43 -1.39 -8.97 7.79
N LEU A 44 -2.52 -8.29 7.61
CA LEU A 44 -3.09 -7.38 8.58
C LEU A 44 -4.32 -7.99 9.22
N SER A 45 -4.38 -7.95 10.55
CA SER A 45 -5.59 -8.28 11.31
C SER A 45 -6.70 -7.26 11.09
N PHE A 46 -7.95 -7.63 11.40
CA PHE A 46 -9.06 -6.68 11.30
C PHE A 46 -8.93 -5.49 12.24
N ASP A 47 -8.28 -5.64 13.40
CA ASP A 47 -8.04 -4.54 14.33
C ASP A 47 -6.98 -3.56 13.79
N GLU A 48 -5.95 -4.07 13.11
CA GLU A 48 -5.00 -3.24 12.36
C GLU A 48 -5.66 -2.53 11.18
N ILE A 49 -6.62 -3.18 10.51
CA ILE A 49 -7.40 -2.55 9.43
C ILE A 49 -8.27 -1.42 9.99
N LYS A 50 -9.01 -1.67 11.08
CA LYS A 50 -9.89 -0.67 11.73
C LYS A 50 -9.12 0.52 12.31
N SER A 51 -7.91 0.31 12.80
CA SER A 51 -7.02 1.38 13.27
C SER A 51 -6.37 2.18 12.13
N GLY A 52 -6.72 1.90 10.87
CA GLY A 52 -6.24 2.64 9.71
C GLY A 52 -4.85 2.21 9.22
N LYS A 53 -4.26 1.13 9.78
CA LYS A 53 -2.98 0.59 9.30
C LYS A 53 -3.09 0.07 7.88
N LEU A 54 -4.27 -0.43 7.47
CA LEU A 54 -4.54 -0.76 6.07
C LEU A 54 -4.45 0.45 5.16
N LEU A 55 -4.95 1.63 5.56
CA LEU A 55 -4.82 2.87 4.77
C LEU A 55 -3.38 3.38 4.71
N ALA A 56 -2.58 3.09 5.72
CA ALA A 56 -1.15 3.37 5.73
C ALA A 56 -0.35 2.40 4.83
N MET A 57 -0.80 1.16 4.70
CA MET A 57 -0.15 0.10 3.92
C MET A 57 -0.63 -0.02 2.45
N SER A 58 -1.91 0.21 2.19
CA SER A 58 -2.50 0.24 0.85
C SER A 58 -1.99 1.42 0.00
N LYS A 59 -1.38 2.42 0.63
CA LYS A 59 -0.58 3.46 -0.03
C LYS A 59 0.70 2.93 -0.70
N ALA A 60 1.13 1.70 -0.42
CA ALA A 60 2.15 1.04 -1.22
C ALA A 60 1.48 0.36 -2.42
N SER A 61 0.93 1.17 -3.33
CA SER A 61 0.41 0.71 -4.61
C SER A 61 1.54 0.04 -5.40
N PHE A 62 1.26 -1.03 -6.13
CA PHE A 62 2.23 -1.67 -7.01
C PHE A 62 2.19 -1.04 -8.40
N CYS A 63 3.33 -1.02 -9.09
CA CYS A 63 3.43 -0.49 -10.43
C CYS A 63 2.68 -1.40 -11.41
N THR A 64 1.83 -0.79 -12.24
CA THR A 64 1.07 -1.50 -13.29
C THR A 64 1.97 -1.98 -14.43
N LYS A 65 3.09 -1.28 -14.69
CA LYS A 65 4.08 -1.62 -15.72
C LYS A 65 5.12 -2.64 -15.23
N HIS A 66 5.46 -2.61 -13.95
CA HIS A 66 6.53 -3.41 -13.36
C HIS A 66 5.99 -4.28 -12.22
N LYS A 67 5.60 -5.52 -12.56
CA LYS A 67 4.96 -6.47 -11.64
C LYS A 67 5.76 -6.63 -10.34
N GLY A 68 5.07 -6.48 -9.20
CA GLY A 68 5.65 -6.62 -7.87
C GLY A 68 6.53 -5.46 -7.39
N LYS A 69 6.72 -4.41 -8.20
CA LYS A 69 7.49 -3.22 -7.80
C LYS A 69 6.60 -2.22 -7.10
N LYS A 70 7.00 -1.79 -5.90
CA LYS A 70 6.26 -0.81 -5.11
C LYS A 70 6.42 0.60 -5.69
N LEU A 71 5.30 1.32 -5.79
CA LEU A 71 5.26 2.74 -6.08
C LEU A 71 5.73 3.50 -4.84
N LYS A 72 6.84 4.23 -4.98
CA LYS A 72 7.52 4.94 -3.88
C LYS A 72 8.01 6.33 -4.26
N LEU A 73 7.96 6.66 -5.55
CA LEU A 73 8.46 7.92 -6.08
C LEU A 73 7.32 8.69 -6.71
N PHE A 74 7.33 10.00 -6.57
CA PHE A 74 6.45 10.91 -7.29
C PHE A 74 7.28 11.64 -8.34
N CYS A 75 6.94 11.46 -9.62
CA CYS A 75 7.59 12.16 -10.72
C CYS A 75 7.02 13.58 -10.81
N GLU A 76 7.86 14.59 -10.60
CA GLU A 76 7.41 15.98 -10.61
C GLU A 76 7.11 16.50 -12.01
N SER A 77 7.80 15.96 -13.02
CA SER A 77 7.59 16.31 -14.44
C SER A 77 6.26 15.76 -14.96
N CYS A 78 5.89 14.53 -14.58
CA CYS A 78 4.68 13.84 -15.07
C CYS A 78 3.48 13.93 -14.12
N LYS A 79 3.70 14.39 -12.87
CA LYS A 79 2.68 14.47 -11.80
C LYS A 79 2.01 13.13 -11.48
N GLU A 80 2.79 12.05 -11.48
CA GLU A 80 2.31 10.69 -11.22
C GLU A 80 3.22 9.92 -10.25
N VAL A 81 2.67 8.87 -9.63
CA VAL A 81 3.43 7.99 -8.74
C VAL A 81 4.03 6.83 -9.53
N ILE A 82 5.34 6.64 -9.40
CA ILE A 82 6.12 5.66 -10.14
C ILE A 82 6.92 4.74 -9.21
N CYS A 83 7.40 3.62 -9.76
CA CYS A 83 8.38 2.76 -9.10
C CYS A 83 9.80 3.12 -9.56
N ARG A 84 10.82 2.54 -8.92
CA ARG A 84 12.22 2.77 -9.29
C ARG A 84 12.53 2.33 -10.72
N ASP A 85 11.94 1.25 -11.21
CA ASP A 85 12.24 0.77 -12.56
C ASP A 85 11.70 1.74 -13.62
N CYS A 86 10.59 2.43 -13.33
CA CYS A 86 10.05 3.48 -14.20
C CYS A 86 11.06 4.62 -14.44
N THR A 87 11.96 4.93 -13.49
CA THR A 87 12.96 6.00 -13.66
C THR A 87 14.03 5.65 -14.71
N VAL A 88 14.16 4.37 -15.04
CA VAL A 88 15.13 3.88 -16.03
C VAL A 88 14.48 3.76 -17.41
N VAL A 89 13.22 3.34 -17.46
CA VAL A 89 12.51 3.01 -18.71
C VAL A 89 11.75 4.21 -19.29
N ASP A 90 10.86 4.81 -18.49
CA ASP A 90 9.86 5.78 -19.00
C ASP A 90 10.12 7.22 -18.54
N HIS A 91 10.76 7.39 -17.37
CA HIS A 91 10.98 8.70 -16.73
C HIS A 91 12.47 9.01 -16.61
N LYS A 92 13.23 8.64 -17.66
CA LYS A 92 14.67 8.91 -17.71
C LYS A 92 14.90 10.43 -17.73
N ASN A 93 15.73 10.90 -16.82
CA ASN A 93 16.06 12.34 -16.63
C ASN A 93 14.89 13.23 -16.17
N HIS A 94 13.81 12.66 -15.64
CA HIS A 94 12.79 13.46 -14.96
C HIS A 94 13.14 13.64 -13.49
N ASP A 95 12.68 14.74 -12.91
CA ASP A 95 12.78 14.97 -11.47
C ASP A 95 11.73 14.15 -10.73
N TYR A 96 12.12 13.60 -9.59
CA TYR A 96 11.25 12.83 -8.73
C TYR A 96 11.65 12.93 -7.26
N LEU A 97 10.66 12.78 -6.39
CA LEU A 97 10.79 12.80 -4.93
C LEU A 97 10.21 11.52 -4.33
N PHE A 98 10.56 11.20 -3.08
CA PHE A 98 9.85 10.14 -2.37
C PHE A 98 8.42 10.57 -2.07
N THR A 99 7.47 9.64 -2.22
CA THR A 99 6.06 9.90 -1.93
C THR A 99 5.83 10.30 -0.47
N SER A 100 6.65 9.79 0.46
CA SER A 100 6.63 10.19 1.87
C SER A 100 6.84 11.69 2.06
N ASP A 101 7.78 12.25 1.31
CA ASP A 101 8.23 13.63 1.49
C ASP A 101 7.20 14.59 0.89
N VAL A 102 6.66 14.23 -0.27
CA VAL A 102 5.54 14.95 -0.90
C VAL A 102 4.33 14.94 0.03
N ILE A 103 3.92 13.76 0.54
CA ILE A 103 2.78 13.66 1.46
C ILE A 103 2.98 14.51 2.71
N ALA A 104 4.18 14.49 3.30
CA ALA A 104 4.48 15.29 4.47
C ALA A 104 4.34 16.79 4.17
N ARG A 105 4.94 17.27 3.08
CA ARG A 105 4.85 18.66 2.65
C ARG A 105 3.42 19.11 2.39
N GLU A 106 2.68 18.36 1.56
CA GLU A 106 1.30 18.68 1.19
C GLU A 106 0.37 18.66 2.41
N LYS A 107 0.57 17.71 3.33
CA LYS A 107 -0.20 17.64 4.57
C LYS A 107 -0.02 18.92 5.41
N GLU A 108 1.21 19.37 5.59
CA GLU A 108 1.49 20.60 6.33
C GLU A 108 0.86 21.83 5.65
N GLU A 109 0.94 21.93 4.32
CA GLU A 109 0.30 23.01 3.58
C GLU A 109 -1.23 23.00 3.71
N ILE A 110 -1.87 21.85 3.54
CA ILE A 110 -3.32 21.70 3.67
C ILE A 110 -3.78 22.05 5.08
N LEU A 111 -3.10 21.55 6.11
CA LEU A 111 -3.42 21.87 7.51
C LEU A 111 -3.21 23.36 7.81
N GLY A 112 -2.15 23.96 7.28
CA GLY A 112 -1.90 25.40 7.40
C GLY A 112 -3.02 26.24 6.78
N ARG A 113 -3.51 25.85 5.59
CA ARG A 113 -4.64 26.52 4.93
C ARG A 113 -5.95 26.32 5.68
N ALA A 114 -6.23 25.10 6.15
CA ALA A 114 -7.44 24.79 6.91
C ALA A 114 -7.56 25.62 8.19
N LYS A 115 -6.44 25.80 8.93
CA LYS A 115 -6.41 26.67 10.13
C LYS A 115 -6.77 28.12 9.82
N LYS A 116 -6.28 28.66 8.69
CA LYS A 116 -6.59 30.04 8.26
C LYS A 116 -8.07 30.22 7.90
N VAL A 117 -8.70 29.19 7.33
CA VAL A 117 -10.15 29.21 7.03
C VAL A 117 -10.97 29.12 8.31
N ALA A 118 -10.56 28.30 9.28
CA ALA A 118 -11.27 28.12 10.54
C ALA A 118 -11.13 29.30 11.53
N SER A 119 -10.14 30.18 11.33
CA SER A 119 -9.92 31.39 12.14
C SER A 119 -10.55 32.65 11.53
N LYS A 120 -11.32 32.50 10.46
CA LYS A 120 -12.13 33.55 9.83
C LYS A 120 -13.61 33.28 10.12
#